data_AF-A0A0B5KSM0-F1
#
_entry.id   AF-A0A0B5KSM0-F1
#
_cell.length_a   1.000
_cell.length_b   1.000
_cell.length_c   1.000
_cell.angle_alpha   90.00
_cell.angle_beta   90.00
_cell.angle_gamma   90.00
#
_symmetry.space_group_name_H-M   'P 1'
#
loop_
_entity.id
_entity.type
_entity.pdbx_description
1 polymer ?
#
loop_
_entity_poly.entity_id
_entity_poly.type
_entity_poly.pdbx_seq_one_letter_code
_entity_poly.pdbx_strand_id
1 'polypeptide(L)'
;MEITASGLAAEFKRQVDSKLPVEPISTGGFHHITIKVSAPPGVSTGTYFDAIGILLQQLADERPDWKIGLEGDPSDLVIELIR
;
A
#
# COMPACT_ATOMS: atom_id res chain seq x y z
N MET A 1 22.70 4.39 -7.66
CA MET A 1 21.81 4.87 -6.58
C MET A 1 21.27 3.62 -5.91
N GLU A 2 21.59 3.39 -4.64
CA GLU A 2 21.11 2.21 -3.92
C GLU A 2 19.61 2.37 -3.65
N ILE A 3 18.81 1.35 -3.99
CA ILE A 3 17.37 1.36 -3.72
C ILE A 3 17.20 0.92 -2.27
N THR A 4 16.87 1.87 -1.40
CA THR A 4 16.58 1.58 0.00
C THR A 4 15.12 1.19 0.19
N ALA A 5 14.84 0.39 1.22
CA ALA A 5 13.46 0.00 1.56
C ALA A 5 12.57 1.24 1.80
N SER A 6 13.09 2.28 2.44
CA SER A 6 12.37 3.53 2.71
C SER A 6 12.04 4.30 1.42
N GLY A 7 12.99 4.37 0.49
CA GLY A 7 12.77 5.01 -0.81
C GLY A 7 11.72 4.26 -1.64
N LEU A 8 11.79 2.93 -1.62
CA LEU A 8 10.82 2.07 -2.28
C LEU A 8 9.42 2.17 -1.65
N ALA A 9 9.33 2.23 -0.31
CA ALA A 9 8.06 2.41 0.39
C ALA A 9 7.38 3.73 0.01
N ALA A 10 8.15 4.82 -0.12
CA ALA A 10 7.62 6.12 -0.57
C ALA A 10 7.09 6.06 -2.02
N GLU A 11 7.73 5.29 -2.89
CA GLU A 11 7.25 5.05 -4.26
C GLU A 11 5.95 4.23 -4.25
N PHE A 12 5.88 3.17 -3.45
CA PHE A 12 4.64 2.40 -3.30
C PHE A 12 3.50 3.24 -2.75
N LYS A 13 3.78 4.09 -1.75
CA LYS A 13 2.80 5.03 -1.20
C LYS A 13 2.24 5.95 -2.29
N ARG A 14 3.10 6.52 -3.14
CA ARG A 14 2.66 7.33 -4.28
C ARG A 14 1.77 6.55 -5.25
N GLN A 15 2.08 5.28 -5.51
CA GLN A 15 1.23 4.43 -6.35
C GLN A 15 -0.14 4.17 -5.70
N VAL A 16 -0.16 3.94 -4.38
CA VAL A 16 -1.39 3.77 -3.59
C VAL A 16 -2.22 5.05 -3.61
N ASP A 17 -1.65 6.18 -3.21
CA ASP A 17 -2.31 7.49 -3.22
C ASP A 17 -2.86 7.88 -4.61
N SER A 18 -2.14 7.53 -5.68
CA SER A 18 -2.61 7.77 -7.06
C SER A 18 -3.78 6.89 -7.50
N LYS A 19 -3.99 5.75 -6.85
CA LYS A 19 -5.05 4.78 -7.18
C LYS A 19 -6.23 4.85 -6.20
N LEU A 20 -6.03 5.49 -5.05
CA LEU A 20 -7.10 5.73 -4.10
C LEU A 20 -8.09 6.75 -4.69
N PRO A 21 -9.41 6.49 -4.58
CA PRO A 21 -10.41 7.45 -5.00
C PRO A 21 -10.31 8.75 -4.17
N VAL A 22 -10.31 9.89 -4.86
CA VAL A 22 -10.17 11.24 -4.27
C VAL A 22 -11.38 11.64 -3.41
N GLU A 23 -12.56 11.06 -3.68
CA GLU A 23 -13.77 11.35 -2.93
C GLU A 23 -14.01 10.30 -1.83
N PRO A 24 -14.45 10.70 -0.62
CA PRO A 24 -15.00 9.76 0.33
C PRO A 24 -16.26 9.20 -0.32
N ILE A 25 -16.21 7.92 -0.71
CA ILE A 25 -17.34 7.22 -1.31
C ILE A 25 -18.49 7.33 -0.30
N SER A 26 -19.41 8.27 -0.56
CA SER A 26 -20.41 8.77 0.40
C SER A 26 -21.60 7.81 0.54
N THR A 27 -21.47 6.59 0.02
CA THR A 27 -22.44 5.52 0.10
C THR A 27 -21.90 4.47 1.05
N GLY A 28 -22.54 4.33 2.23
CA GLY A 28 -22.18 3.31 3.21
C GLY A 28 -21.99 1.94 2.55
N GLY A 29 -20.84 1.33 2.80
CA GLY A 29 -20.44 0.06 2.20
C GLY A 29 -19.02 -0.31 2.59
N PHE A 30 -18.81 -1.61 2.79
CA PHE A 30 -17.47 -2.20 2.86
C PHE A 30 -16.82 -2.05 1.49
N HIS A 31 -15.74 -1.28 1.41
CA HIS A 31 -14.96 -1.14 0.18
C HIS A 31 -13.70 -1.97 0.32
N HIS A 32 -13.65 -3.08 -0.41
CA HIS A 32 -12.43 -3.85 -0.64
C HIS A 32 -11.76 -3.29 -1.89
N ILE A 33 -10.60 -2.65 -1.72
CA ILE A 33 -9.81 -2.13 -2.83
C ILE A 33 -8.48 -2.88 -2.86
N THR A 34 -8.23 -3.58 -3.97
CA THR A 34 -6.93 -4.22 -4.23
C THR A 34 -6.08 -3.28 -5.07
N ILE A 35 -4.98 -2.80 -4.50
CA ILE A 35 -3.99 -1.97 -5.18
C ILE A 35 -2.72 -2.77 -5.39
N LYS A 36 -2.41 -2.99 -6.66
CA LYS A 36 -1.12 -3.59 -7.04
C LYS A 36 -0.01 -2.55 -7.02
N VAL A 37 1.05 -2.79 -6.26
CA VAL A 37 2.29 -1.99 -6.26
C VAL A 37 3.41 -2.71 -7.00
N SER A 38 4.15 -1.97 -7.80
CA SER A 38 5.26 -2.52 -8.59
C SER A 38 6.58 -1.92 -8.15
N ALA A 39 7.56 -2.78 -7.89
CA ALA A 39 8.94 -2.36 -7.65
C ALA A 39 9.72 -2.25 -8.96
N PRO A 40 10.69 -1.33 -9.05
CA PRO A 40 11.62 -1.27 -10.17
C PRO A 40 12.47 -2.56 -10.26
N PRO A 41 12.95 -2.91 -11.48
CA PRO A 41 13.80 -4.07 -11.66
C PRO A 41 15.12 -3.90 -10.89
N GLY A 42 15.61 -4.99 -10.29
CA GLY A 42 16.85 -5.01 -9.50
C GLY A 42 16.67 -4.82 -7.99
N VAL A 43 15.42 -4.70 -7.51
CA VAL A 43 15.11 -4.73 -6.07
C VAL A 43 15.20 -6.16 -5.55
N SER A 44 15.91 -6.36 -4.43
CA SER A 44 15.97 -7.65 -3.76
C SER A 44 14.64 -7.97 -3.08
N THR A 45 14.28 -9.26 -3.00
CA THR A 45 13.07 -9.70 -2.30
C THR A 45 13.03 -9.21 -0.85
N GLY A 46 14.17 -9.16 -0.14
CA GLY A 46 14.24 -8.63 1.22
C GLY A 46 13.87 -7.15 1.29
N THR A 47 14.51 -6.33 0.45
CA THR A 47 14.23 -4.89 0.36
C THR A 47 12.79 -4.61 -0.03
N TYR A 48 12.21 -5.45 -0.89
CA TYR A 48 10.81 -5.39 -1.27
C TYR A 48 9.89 -5.58 -0.05
N PHE A 49 10.09 -6.65 0.72
CA PHE A 49 9.27 -6.92 1.91
C PHE A 49 9.46 -5.90 3.02
N ASP A 50 10.69 -5.41 3.23
CA ASP A 50 10.94 -4.30 4.16
C ASP A 50 10.17 -3.04 3.74
N ALA A 51 10.15 -2.72 2.44
CA ALA A 51 9.40 -1.58 1.92
C ALA A 51 7.88 -1.74 2.08
N ILE A 52 7.37 -2.95 1.86
CA ILE A 52 5.95 -3.26 2.11
C ILE A 52 5.62 -3.10 3.60
N GLY A 53 6.47 -3.59 4.51
CA GLY A 53 6.28 -3.43 5.95
C GLY A 53 6.22 -1.96 6.37
N ILE A 54 7.14 -1.13 5.85
CA ILE A 54 7.15 0.33 6.08
C ILE A 54 5.87 0.97 5.56
N LEU A 55 5.43 0.62 4.34
CA LEU A 55 4.22 1.15 3.75
C LEU A 55 2.98 0.82 4.58
N LEU A 56 2.83 -0.45 4.98
CA LEU A 56 1.69 -0.90 5.79
C LEU A 56 1.62 -0.14 7.11
N GLN A 57 2.77 0.07 7.76
CA GLN A 57 2.85 0.85 8.99
C GLN A 57 2.45 2.32 8.76
N GLN A 58 2.99 2.96 7.72
CA GLN A 58 2.63 4.34 7.37
C GLN A 58 1.14 4.51 7.11
N LEU A 59 0.54 3.60 6.33
CA LEU A 59 -0.89 3.66 6.02
C LEU A 59 -1.75 3.41 7.28
N ALA A 60 -1.33 2.51 8.18
CA ALA A 60 -2.02 2.29 9.44
C ALA A 60 -1.94 3.50 10.39
N ASP A 61 -0.80 4.20 10.43
CA ASP A 61 -0.63 5.43 11.20
C ASP A 61 -1.44 6.60 10.62
N GLU A 62 -1.49 6.74 9.29
CA GLU A 62 -2.25 7.80 8.61
C GLU A 62 -3.77 7.56 8.63
N ARG A 63 -4.19 6.29 8.60
CA ARG A 63 -5.58 5.86 8.44
C ARG A 63 -5.89 4.67 9.38
N PRO A 64 -6.01 4.92 10.69
CA PRO A 64 -6.28 3.85 11.67
C PRO A 64 -7.64 3.17 11.45
N ASP A 65 -8.57 3.82 10.75
CA ASP A 65 -9.89 3.28 10.41
C ASP A 65 -9.86 2.30 9.21
N TRP A 66 -8.70 2.15 8.55
CA TRP A 66 -8.53 1.24 7.42
C TRP A 66 -7.95 -0.08 7.89
N LYS A 67 -8.51 -1.19 7.41
CA LYS A 67 -7.92 -2.51 7.58
C LYS A 67 -7.09 -2.82 6.34
N ILE A 68 -5.77 -2.67 6.49
CA ILE A 68 -4.81 -2.81 5.38
C ILE A 68 -4.07 -4.14 5.54
N GLY A 69 -3.90 -4.85 4.44
CA GLY A 69 -3.19 -6.13 4.41
C GLY A 69 -2.65 -6.48 3.03
N LEU A 70 -2.19 -7.72 2.90
CA LEU A 70 -1.75 -8.32 1.63
C LEU A 70 -2.69 -9.48 1.31
N GLU A 71 -3.06 -9.66 0.04
CA GLU A 71 -3.90 -10.77 -0.39
C GLU A 71 -3.30 -11.49 -1.59
N GLY A 72 -3.04 -12.79 -1.44
CA GLY A 72 -2.49 -13.62 -2.51
C GLY A 72 -1.02 -13.28 -2.79
N ASP A 73 -0.78 -12.35 -3.72
CA ASP A 73 0.57 -11.91 -4.09
C ASP A 73 1.05 -10.80 -3.14
N PRO A 74 2.33 -10.78 -2.73
CA PRO A 74 2.86 -9.72 -1.88
C PRO A 74 2.84 -8.33 -2.52
N SER A 75 2.55 -8.24 -3.83
CA SER A 75 2.31 -6.98 -4.55
C SER A 75 0.87 -6.50 -4.49
N ASP A 76 -0.07 -7.35 -4.09
CA ASP A 76 -1.48 -7.03 -4.01
C ASP A 76 -1.81 -6.55 -2.59
N LEU A 77 -1.74 -5.21 -2.42
CA LEU A 77 -2.18 -4.55 -1.19
C LEU A 77 -3.69 -4.46 -1.17
N VAL A 78 -4.30 -4.98 -0.12
CA VAL A 78 -5.74 -4.87 0.10
C VAL A 78 -5.99 -3.80 1.15
N ILE A 79 -6.88 -2.87 0.80
CA ILE A 79 -7.38 -1.83 1.69
C ILE A 79 -8.87 -2.09 1.87
N GLU A 80 -9.25 -2.47 3.08
CA GLU A 80 -10.65 -2.58 3.51
C GLU A 80 -11.03 -1.33 4.32
N LEU A 81 -11.96 -0.55 3.79
CA LEU A 81 -12.53 0.59 4.51
C LEU A 81 -13.64 0.10 5.44
N ILE A 82 -13.46 0.28 6.75
CA ILE A 82 -14.48 0.02 7.76
C ILE A 82 -14.99 1.39 8.22
N ARG A 83 -16.22 1.76 7.84
CA ARG A 83 -16.90 2.98 8.32
C ARG A 83 -18.26 2.63 8.90
#